data_AF-A0A2M7DWT3-F1
#
_entry.id   AF-A0A2M7DWT3-F1
#
_cell.length_a   1.000
_cell.length_b   1.000
_cell.length_c   1.000
_cell.angle_alpha   90.00
_cell.angle_beta   90.00
_cell.angle_gamma   90.00
#
_symmetry.space_group_name_H-M   'P 1'
#
loop_
_entity.id
_entity.type
_entity.pdbx_description
1 polymer ?
#
loop_
_entity_poly.entity_id
_entity_poly.type
_entity_poly.pdbx_seq_one_letter_code
_entity_poly.pdbx_strand_id
1 'polypeptide(L)'
;KQPHPNYTKTKKQKVADVIPVMGEFSIEGLETGNYNFVVEIRNKENKVIASKKSFFQRSNPKAKINWNEIDKVVVEQTFVQNITSIDTLKEYINELYPISDVNEVGYAKNAVNSNDLSYMQKYFYSFWFSHNSSNPESEWNKYKEQVNYVNKMYGSQINKGYESDRGRVYLQYGAPGSVTSGVYDNDTYPYEIWHYYVMGNQRNRLFLFYNRELMGKDYKLIYSDAKGEVYISNIDMIIKNLYRGRTLLPDIDWSNKIKEDLRKEGFRY
;
A
#
# COMPACT_ATOMS: atom_id res chain seq x y z
N LYS A 1 -12.03 28.53 -12.94
CA LYS A 1 -11.97 27.12 -13.38
C LYS A 1 -13.25 26.80 -14.14
N GLN A 2 -13.15 26.13 -15.28
CA GLN A 2 -14.32 25.75 -16.09
C GLN A 2 -15.13 24.61 -15.42
N PRO A 3 -16.43 24.45 -15.75
CA PRO A 3 -17.23 23.32 -15.28
C PRO A 3 -16.60 21.99 -15.73
N HIS A 4 -16.70 20.95 -14.91
CA HIS A 4 -16.22 19.63 -15.32
C HIS A 4 -17.13 19.09 -16.44
N PRO A 5 -16.58 18.71 -17.61
CA PRO A 5 -17.36 18.45 -18.83
C PRO A 5 -18.40 17.34 -18.65
N ASN A 6 -18.09 16.31 -17.86
CA ASN A 6 -18.97 15.16 -17.63
C ASN A 6 -19.92 15.31 -16.42
N TYR A 7 -19.82 16.38 -15.63
CA TYR A 7 -20.62 16.57 -14.41
C TYR A 7 -21.41 17.88 -14.45
N THR A 8 -22.18 18.05 -15.53
CA THR A 8 -23.05 19.21 -15.75
C THR A 8 -24.46 18.75 -16.10
N LYS A 9 -25.48 19.41 -15.54
CA LYS A 9 -26.89 19.17 -15.87
C LYS A 9 -27.60 20.50 -16.05
N THR A 10 -28.35 20.63 -17.15
CA THR A 10 -29.05 21.87 -17.51
C THR A 10 -30.55 21.60 -17.61
N LYS A 11 -31.37 22.50 -17.06
CA LYS A 11 -32.83 22.44 -17.16
C LYS A 11 -33.36 23.81 -17.59
N LYS A 12 -34.14 23.85 -18.67
CA LYS A 12 -34.87 25.07 -19.08
C LYS A 12 -36.19 25.17 -18.30
N GLN A 13 -36.56 26.36 -17.88
CA GLN A 13 -37.80 26.64 -17.13
C GLN A 13 -38.44 27.93 -17.64
N LYS A 14 -39.78 28.02 -17.52
CA LYS A 14 -40.50 29.29 -17.74
C LYS A 14 -40.33 30.17 -16.50
N VAL A 15 -40.35 31.48 -16.69
CA VAL A 15 -40.24 32.45 -15.59
C VAL A 15 -41.50 32.36 -14.72
N ALA A 16 -41.30 32.33 -13.41
CA ALA A 16 -42.31 32.37 -12.37
C ALA A 16 -41.70 32.96 -11.09
N ASP A 17 -42.54 33.43 -10.16
CA ASP A 17 -42.07 34.05 -8.91
C ASP A 17 -41.28 33.07 -8.02
N VAL A 18 -41.66 31.79 -8.05
CA VAL A 18 -40.94 30.70 -7.36
C VAL A 18 -40.84 29.49 -8.28
N ILE A 19 -39.62 28.99 -8.48
CA ILE A 19 -39.36 27.78 -9.27
C ILE A 19 -38.64 26.77 -8.37
N PRO A 20 -39.33 25.72 -7.88
CA PRO A 20 -38.69 24.66 -7.13
C PRO A 20 -37.79 23.82 -8.05
N VAL A 21 -36.53 23.66 -7.68
CA VAL A 21 -35.55 22.86 -8.43
C VAL A 21 -35.02 21.76 -7.52
N MET A 22 -35.32 20.51 -7.91
CA MET A 22 -34.71 19.32 -7.34
C MET A 22 -33.97 18.59 -8.47
N GLY A 23 -32.74 18.18 -8.19
CA GLY A 23 -31.91 17.51 -9.18
C GLY A 23 -30.74 16.82 -8.52
N GLU A 24 -30.39 15.69 -9.11
CA GLU A 24 -29.22 14.89 -8.76
C GLU A 24 -28.47 14.50 -10.04
N PHE A 25 -27.20 14.18 -9.88
CA PHE A 25 -26.39 13.46 -10.85
C PHE A 25 -25.32 12.67 -10.11
N SER A 26 -24.94 11.51 -10.65
CA SER A 26 -23.93 10.66 -10.03
C SER A 26 -22.55 11.33 -10.10
N ILE A 27 -21.84 11.29 -8.98
CA ILE A 27 -20.42 11.64 -8.89
C ILE A 27 -19.57 10.39 -8.60
N GLU A 28 -20.10 9.19 -8.83
CA GLU A 28 -19.43 7.92 -8.50
C GLU A 28 -18.05 7.79 -9.16
N GLY A 29 -17.91 8.22 -10.41
CA GLY A 29 -16.64 8.27 -11.14
C GLY A 29 -15.86 9.57 -10.97
N LEU A 30 -16.30 10.50 -10.11
CA LEU A 30 -15.58 11.76 -9.92
C LEU A 30 -14.29 11.47 -9.15
N GLU A 31 -13.16 11.87 -9.74
CA GLU A 31 -11.82 11.66 -9.18
C GLU A 31 -11.66 12.32 -7.81
N THR A 32 -10.67 11.87 -7.04
CA THR A 32 -10.34 12.47 -5.75
C THR A 32 -9.83 13.90 -5.97
N GLY A 33 -10.38 14.87 -5.23
CA GLY A 33 -9.98 16.26 -5.37
C GLY A 33 -10.89 17.27 -4.66
N ASN A 34 -10.58 18.55 -4.86
CA ASN A 34 -11.28 19.70 -4.29
C ASN A 34 -12.20 20.33 -5.34
N TYR A 35 -13.51 20.39 -5.06
CA TYR A 35 -14.52 20.81 -6.04
C TYR A 35 -15.46 21.88 -5.46
N ASN A 36 -16.13 22.58 -6.37
CA ASN A 36 -17.30 23.39 -6.04
C ASN A 36 -18.51 22.81 -6.76
N PHE A 37 -19.58 22.55 -6.02
CA PHE A 37 -20.91 22.39 -6.59
C PHE A 37 -21.45 23.78 -6.92
N VAL A 38 -21.75 24.04 -8.19
CA VAL A 38 -22.18 25.35 -8.68
C VAL A 38 -23.57 25.23 -9.26
N VAL A 39 -24.49 26.06 -8.77
CA VAL A 39 -25.82 26.26 -9.37
C VAL A 39 -25.83 27.65 -10.00
N GLU A 40 -26.19 27.74 -11.27
CA GLU A 40 -26.27 29.00 -12.01
C GLU A 40 -27.65 29.15 -12.66
N ILE A 41 -28.19 30.36 -12.59
CA ILE A 41 -29.37 30.77 -13.34
C ILE A 41 -28.88 31.61 -14.51
N ARG A 42 -29.25 31.24 -15.74
CA ARG A 42 -28.83 31.93 -16.96
C ARG A 42 -30.03 32.44 -17.75
N ASN A 43 -29.90 33.62 -18.35
CA ASN A 43 -30.91 34.17 -19.25
C ASN A 43 -30.85 33.52 -20.65
N LYS A 44 -31.73 33.94 -21.57
CA LYS A 44 -31.78 33.42 -22.95
C LYS A 44 -30.53 33.75 -23.78
N GLU A 45 -29.80 34.80 -23.41
CA GLU A 45 -28.51 35.19 -24.02
C GLU A 45 -27.32 34.46 -23.37
N ASN A 46 -27.59 33.43 -22.55
CA ASN A 46 -26.59 32.64 -21.82
C ASN A 46 -25.79 33.43 -20.76
N LYS A 47 -26.28 34.61 -20.35
CA LYS A 47 -25.70 35.42 -19.27
C LYS A 47 -26.15 34.91 -17.91
N VAL A 48 -25.21 34.72 -16.97
CA VAL A 48 -25.51 34.33 -15.59
C VAL A 48 -26.20 35.48 -14.87
N ILE A 49 -27.41 35.24 -14.38
CA ILE A 49 -28.21 36.18 -13.57
C ILE A 49 -27.88 36.00 -12.08
N ALA A 50 -27.71 34.76 -11.64
CA ALA A 50 -27.37 34.43 -10.25
C ALA A 50 -26.57 33.13 -10.18
N SER A 51 -25.73 32.99 -9.15
CA SER A 51 -24.94 31.79 -8.91
C SER A 51 -24.78 31.53 -7.42
N LYS A 52 -24.76 30.25 -7.03
CA LYS A 52 -24.38 29.82 -5.69
C LYS A 52 -23.36 28.69 -5.80
N LYS A 53 -22.36 28.72 -4.92
CA LYS A 53 -21.27 27.74 -4.87
C LYS A 53 -21.24 27.09 -3.49
N SER A 54 -21.01 25.79 -3.46
CA SER A 54 -20.70 25.04 -2.25
C SER A 54 -19.44 24.23 -2.47
N PHE A 55 -18.45 24.44 -1.61
CA PHE A 55 -17.22 23.65 -1.65
C PHE A 55 -17.47 22.24 -1.11
N PHE A 56 -16.79 21.25 -1.68
CA PHE A 56 -16.69 19.91 -1.11
C PHE A 56 -15.39 19.22 -1.54
N GLN A 57 -14.96 18.25 -0.73
CA GLN A 57 -13.83 17.38 -1.05
C GLN A 57 -14.36 16.01 -1.45
N ARG A 58 -13.84 15.47 -2.55
CA ARG A 58 -14.13 14.12 -3.02
C ARG A 58 -12.96 13.23 -2.69
N SER A 59 -13.22 12.12 -2.00
CA SER A 59 -12.30 10.99 -1.89
C SER A 59 -12.89 9.80 -2.65
N ASN A 60 -12.25 9.45 -3.76
CA ASN A 60 -12.62 8.33 -4.62
C ASN A 60 -11.40 7.45 -4.95
N PRO A 61 -10.86 6.71 -3.96
CA PRO A 61 -9.74 5.79 -4.16
C PRO A 61 -10.09 4.61 -5.10
N LYS A 62 -11.38 4.43 -5.45
CA LYS A 62 -11.85 3.37 -6.37
C LYS A 62 -11.86 3.78 -7.83
N ALA A 63 -11.68 5.07 -8.16
CA ALA A 63 -11.39 5.49 -9.53
C ALA A 63 -9.97 5.03 -9.87
N LYS A 64 -9.83 3.73 -10.17
CA LYS A 64 -8.55 3.10 -10.49
C LYS A 64 -7.91 3.86 -11.63
N ILE A 65 -6.62 4.16 -11.50
CA ILE A 65 -5.83 4.68 -12.60
C ILE A 65 -5.95 3.69 -13.75
N ASN A 66 -6.38 4.18 -14.91
CA ASN A 66 -6.31 3.41 -16.14
C ASN A 66 -4.84 3.39 -16.56
N TRP A 67 -4.11 2.36 -16.15
CA TRP A 67 -2.70 2.19 -16.49
C TRP A 67 -2.43 2.13 -18.00
N ASN A 68 -3.45 1.86 -18.83
CA ASN A 68 -3.36 1.94 -20.29
C ASN A 68 -3.33 3.40 -20.81
N GLU A 69 -3.60 4.38 -19.95
CA GLU A 69 -3.57 5.82 -20.25
C GLU A 69 -2.43 6.54 -19.53
N ILE A 70 -1.47 5.79 -18.99
CA ILE A 70 -0.29 6.32 -18.31
C ILE A 70 0.46 7.34 -19.17
N ASP A 71 0.46 7.20 -20.49
CA ASP A 71 1.10 8.13 -21.42
C ASP A 71 0.52 9.56 -21.35
N LYS A 72 -0.74 9.69 -20.92
CA LYS A 72 -1.44 10.99 -20.78
C LYS A 72 -1.15 11.67 -19.45
N VAL A 73 -0.47 11.00 -18.52
CA VAL A 73 -0.13 11.55 -17.21
C VAL A 73 0.89 12.68 -17.39
N VAL A 74 0.55 13.83 -16.83
CA VAL A 74 1.37 15.04 -16.81
C VAL A 74 2.16 15.05 -15.51
N VAL A 75 3.49 15.06 -15.60
CA VAL A 75 4.40 15.03 -14.44
C VAL A 75 5.02 16.41 -14.17
N GLU A 76 4.83 17.35 -15.08
CA GLU A 76 5.24 18.73 -14.96
C GLU A 76 4.61 19.37 -13.73
N GLN A 77 5.42 20.10 -12.95
CA GLN A 77 5.03 20.74 -11.69
C GLN A 77 4.66 19.77 -10.56
N THR A 78 5.00 18.48 -10.71
CA THR A 78 4.90 17.49 -9.64
C THR A 78 6.26 17.24 -8.98
N PHE A 79 6.26 16.61 -7.81
CA PHE A 79 7.48 16.22 -7.10
C PHE A 79 8.38 15.27 -7.91
N VAL A 80 7.79 14.49 -8.83
CA VAL A 80 8.50 13.49 -9.62
C VAL A 80 9.31 14.11 -10.76
N GLN A 81 8.95 15.32 -11.23
CA GLN A 81 9.67 16.02 -12.31
C GLN A 81 11.18 16.13 -12.03
N ASN A 82 11.54 16.35 -10.76
CA ASN A 82 12.92 16.58 -10.35
C ASN A 82 13.72 15.27 -10.17
N ILE A 83 13.09 14.11 -10.28
CA ILE A 83 13.75 12.80 -10.19
C ILE A 83 14.22 12.41 -11.59
N THR A 84 15.40 12.88 -11.97
CA THR A 84 15.94 12.75 -13.35
C THR A 84 16.90 11.57 -13.53
N SER A 85 17.34 10.94 -12.45
CA SER A 85 18.20 9.75 -12.49
C SER A 85 17.36 8.49 -12.68
N ILE A 86 17.61 7.77 -13.79
CA ILE A 86 16.95 6.47 -14.08
C ILE A 86 17.22 5.48 -12.95
N ASP A 87 18.46 5.36 -12.47
CA ASP A 87 18.80 4.39 -11.41
C ASP A 87 18.09 4.71 -10.10
N THR A 88 18.00 5.99 -9.75
CA THR A 88 17.25 6.44 -8.56
C THR A 88 15.78 6.08 -8.69
N LEU A 89 15.20 6.31 -9.86
CA LEU A 89 13.78 6.06 -10.08
C LEU A 89 13.47 4.56 -10.15
N LYS A 90 14.38 3.73 -10.69
CA LYS A 90 14.27 2.26 -10.63
C LYS A 90 14.24 1.80 -9.19
N GLU A 91 15.15 2.33 -8.37
CA GLU A 91 15.18 2.01 -6.96
C GLU A 91 13.87 2.37 -6.27
N TYR A 92 13.38 3.59 -6.48
CA TYR A 92 12.12 4.03 -5.86
C TYR A 92 10.93 3.20 -6.32
N ILE A 93 10.89 2.78 -7.59
CA ILE A 93 9.83 1.90 -8.11
C ILE A 93 9.93 0.50 -7.48
N ASN A 94 11.13 -0.06 -7.35
CA ASN A 94 11.33 -1.37 -6.72
C ASN A 94 10.93 -1.36 -5.25
N GLU A 95 11.19 -0.26 -4.54
CA GLU A 95 10.77 -0.06 -3.15
C GLU A 95 9.25 -0.10 -2.97
N LEU A 96 8.44 0.08 -4.03
CA LEU A 96 6.97 -0.02 -3.97
C LEU A 96 6.45 -1.45 -3.96
N TYR A 97 7.29 -2.45 -4.22
CA TYR A 97 6.89 -3.86 -4.30
C TYR A 97 6.06 -4.32 -3.08
N PRO A 98 6.43 -4.02 -1.82
CA PRO A 98 5.68 -4.48 -0.64
C PRO A 98 4.24 -3.97 -0.53
N ILE A 99 3.94 -2.83 -1.15
CA ILE A 99 2.62 -2.18 -1.08
C ILE A 99 1.87 -2.22 -2.42
N SER A 100 2.46 -2.82 -3.45
CA SER A 100 1.86 -2.95 -4.78
C SER A 100 0.90 -4.14 -4.87
N ASP A 101 -0.22 -3.97 -5.58
CA ASP A 101 -1.06 -5.08 -6.02
C ASP A 101 -0.45 -5.85 -7.21
N VAL A 102 -1.08 -6.98 -7.59
CA VAL A 102 -0.56 -7.85 -8.67
C VAL A 102 -0.41 -7.11 -10.01
N ASN A 103 -1.33 -6.20 -10.33
CA ASN A 103 -1.25 -5.41 -11.57
C ASN A 103 -0.16 -4.35 -11.44
N GLU A 104 -0.11 -3.64 -10.31
CA GLU A 104 0.91 -2.62 -10.02
C GLU A 104 2.31 -3.19 -10.08
N VAL A 105 2.55 -4.42 -9.61
CA VAL A 105 3.81 -5.14 -9.77
C VAL A 105 4.14 -5.38 -11.25
N GLY A 106 3.16 -5.75 -12.07
CA GLY A 106 3.33 -5.88 -13.51
C GLY A 106 3.73 -4.58 -14.18
N TYR A 107 3.04 -3.48 -13.85
CA TYR A 107 3.35 -2.15 -14.38
C TYR A 107 4.70 -1.62 -13.88
N ALA A 108 5.05 -1.84 -12.60
CA ALA A 108 6.36 -1.50 -12.05
C ALA A 108 7.49 -2.17 -12.84
N LYS A 109 7.35 -3.47 -13.11
CA LYS A 109 8.32 -4.24 -13.92
C LYS A 109 8.45 -3.67 -15.32
N ASN A 110 7.33 -3.37 -15.98
CA ASN A 110 7.35 -2.76 -17.31
C ASN A 110 8.03 -1.38 -17.28
N ALA A 111 7.75 -0.56 -16.26
CA ALA A 111 8.38 0.74 -16.08
C ALA A 111 9.90 0.62 -15.91
N VAL A 112 10.36 -0.23 -14.99
CA VAL A 112 11.80 -0.47 -14.75
C VAL A 112 12.49 -1.04 -15.99
N ASN A 113 11.87 -1.99 -16.70
CA ASN A 113 12.44 -2.64 -17.88
C ASN A 113 12.49 -1.71 -19.10
N SER A 114 11.58 -0.74 -19.20
CA SER A 114 11.56 0.22 -20.31
C SER A 114 12.83 1.06 -20.41
N ASN A 115 13.49 1.32 -19.27
CA ASN A 115 14.56 2.32 -19.15
C ASN A 115 14.17 3.72 -19.68
N ASP A 116 12.88 4.01 -19.77
CA ASP A 116 12.37 5.31 -20.20
C ASP A 116 12.07 6.17 -18.96
N LEU A 117 12.84 7.26 -18.80
CA LEU A 117 12.69 8.18 -17.68
C LEU A 117 11.27 8.74 -17.59
N SER A 118 10.67 9.16 -18.71
CA SER A 118 9.33 9.76 -18.73
C SER A 118 8.29 8.74 -18.30
N TYR A 119 8.37 7.53 -18.84
CA TYR A 119 7.45 6.45 -18.49
C TYR A 119 7.54 6.05 -17.01
N MET A 120 8.77 5.95 -16.49
CA MET A 120 9.00 5.67 -15.07
C MET A 120 8.49 6.79 -14.17
N GLN A 121 8.67 8.05 -14.56
CA GLN A 121 8.17 9.21 -13.80
C GLN A 121 6.64 9.20 -13.75
N LYS A 122 6.00 8.94 -14.90
CA LYS A 122 4.53 8.81 -14.98
C LYS A 122 4.00 7.66 -14.14
N TYR A 123 4.66 6.50 -14.17
CA TYR A 123 4.29 5.37 -13.32
C TYR A 123 4.39 5.73 -11.84
N PHE A 124 5.55 6.25 -11.43
CA PHE A 124 5.83 6.55 -10.03
C PHE A 124 4.86 7.63 -9.48
N TYR A 125 4.62 8.69 -10.25
CA TYR A 125 3.63 9.70 -9.88
C TYR A 125 2.21 9.11 -9.79
N SER A 126 1.82 8.31 -10.79
CA SER A 126 0.50 7.66 -10.83
C SER A 126 0.28 6.77 -9.60
N PHE A 127 1.27 5.96 -9.23
CA PHE A 127 1.20 5.12 -8.05
C PHE A 127 0.87 5.93 -6.79
N TRP A 128 1.59 7.02 -6.53
CA TRP A 128 1.32 7.84 -5.35
C TRP A 128 0.02 8.64 -5.46
N PHE A 129 -0.36 9.04 -6.68
CA PHE A 129 -1.62 9.73 -6.93
C PHE A 129 -2.85 8.83 -6.69
N SER A 130 -2.76 7.52 -7.00
CA SER A 130 -3.84 6.57 -6.70
C SER A 130 -4.04 6.38 -5.19
N HIS A 131 -2.95 6.41 -4.42
CA HIS A 131 -2.95 6.27 -2.97
C HIS A 131 -3.45 7.54 -2.25
N ASN A 132 -3.01 8.72 -2.71
CA ASN A 132 -3.47 10.00 -2.20
C ASN A 132 -3.36 11.10 -3.27
N SER A 133 -4.45 11.36 -3.97
CA SER A 133 -4.43 12.39 -5.03
C SER A 133 -4.32 13.83 -4.51
N SER A 134 -4.60 14.06 -3.22
CA SER A 134 -4.55 15.39 -2.63
C SER A 134 -3.12 15.82 -2.31
N ASN A 135 -2.29 14.87 -1.89
CA ASN A 135 -0.87 15.11 -1.63
C ASN A 135 -0.01 13.84 -1.87
N PRO A 136 0.24 13.47 -3.14
CA PRO A 136 1.01 12.27 -3.48
C PRO A 136 2.44 12.31 -2.92
N GLU A 137 3.08 13.48 -2.95
CA GLU A 137 4.45 13.69 -2.45
C GLU A 137 4.54 13.41 -0.95
N SER A 138 3.54 13.85 -0.17
CA SER A 138 3.54 13.59 1.27
C SER A 138 3.42 12.11 1.60
N GLU A 139 2.63 11.34 0.84
CA GLU A 139 2.55 9.89 1.08
C GLU A 139 3.84 9.17 0.67
N TRP A 140 4.44 9.57 -0.45
CA TRP A 140 5.77 9.09 -0.82
C TRP A 140 6.80 9.34 0.29
N ASN A 141 6.87 10.57 0.80
CA ASN A 141 7.85 10.92 1.83
C ASN A 141 7.65 10.11 3.12
N LYS A 142 6.40 9.94 3.59
CA LYS A 142 6.08 9.08 4.73
C LYS A 142 6.49 7.63 4.49
N TYR A 143 6.21 7.10 3.31
CA TYR A 143 6.58 5.74 2.95
C TYR A 143 8.11 5.59 2.87
N LYS A 144 8.81 6.56 2.27
CA LYS A 144 10.26 6.55 2.14
C LYS A 144 10.96 6.54 3.49
N GLU A 145 10.42 7.22 4.50
CA GLU A 145 10.90 7.12 5.89
C GLU A 145 10.80 5.68 6.42
N GLN A 146 9.70 4.98 6.15
CA GLN A 146 9.55 3.57 6.54
C GLN A 146 10.50 2.66 5.75
N VAL A 147 10.69 2.91 4.46
CA VAL A 147 11.67 2.17 3.63
C VAL A 147 13.08 2.32 4.21
N ASN A 148 13.47 3.55 4.57
CA ASN A 148 14.76 3.82 5.21
C ASN A 148 14.90 3.10 6.55
N TYR A 149 13.82 3.08 7.35
CA TYR A 149 13.77 2.33 8.61
C TYR A 149 13.98 0.83 8.37
N VAL A 150 13.22 0.20 7.47
CA VAL A 150 13.36 -1.24 7.23
C VAL A 150 14.71 -1.59 6.59
N ASN A 151 15.27 -0.74 5.73
CA ASN A 151 16.61 -0.91 5.18
C ASN A 151 17.68 -0.92 6.29
N LYS A 152 17.55 -0.04 7.27
CA LYS A 152 18.46 -0.02 8.44
C LYS A 152 18.28 -1.25 9.34
N MET A 153 17.03 -1.61 9.62
CA MET A 153 16.72 -2.68 10.59
C MET A 153 16.99 -4.06 10.01
N TYR A 154 16.49 -4.33 8.80
CA TYR A 154 16.42 -5.66 8.20
C TYR A 154 17.32 -5.86 6.97
N GLY A 155 17.94 -4.79 6.46
CA GLY A 155 18.89 -4.90 5.35
C GLY A 155 20.18 -5.64 5.72
N SER A 156 20.79 -6.27 4.72
CA SER A 156 22.08 -6.97 4.79
C SER A 156 23.06 -6.40 3.77
N GLN A 157 24.26 -6.98 3.67
CA GLN A 157 25.21 -6.61 2.61
C GLN A 157 24.73 -7.00 1.21
N ILE A 158 23.84 -8.00 1.11
CA ILE A 158 23.42 -8.61 -0.15
C ILE A 158 22.03 -8.12 -0.55
N ASN A 159 21.12 -7.99 0.43
CA ASN A 159 19.71 -7.65 0.20
C ASN A 159 19.32 -6.39 0.96
N LYS A 160 18.45 -5.58 0.35
CA LYS A 160 17.87 -4.40 0.99
C LYS A 160 16.79 -4.82 1.97
N GLY A 161 16.49 -3.95 2.94
CA GLY A 161 15.52 -4.27 3.98
C GLY A 161 14.11 -4.45 3.44
N TYR A 162 13.68 -3.64 2.46
CA TYR A 162 12.37 -3.80 1.82
C TYR A 162 12.20 -5.12 1.06
N GLU A 163 13.31 -5.78 0.69
CA GLU A 163 13.33 -7.09 0.03
C GLU A 163 13.29 -8.25 1.03
N SER A 164 13.58 -7.98 2.31
CA SER A 164 13.47 -8.99 3.36
C SER A 164 12.00 -9.25 3.72
N ASP A 165 11.68 -10.47 4.16
CA ASP A 165 10.30 -10.80 4.53
C ASP A 165 9.79 -9.92 5.68
N ARG A 166 10.64 -9.62 6.66
CA ARG A 166 10.30 -8.71 7.77
C ARG A 166 10.07 -7.28 7.29
N GLY A 167 10.93 -6.75 6.43
CA GLY A 167 10.75 -5.41 5.88
C GLY A 167 9.54 -5.30 4.97
N ARG A 168 9.26 -6.32 4.15
CA ARG A 168 8.05 -6.42 3.34
C ARG A 168 6.79 -6.39 4.22
N VAL A 169 6.72 -7.25 5.24
CA VAL A 169 5.56 -7.30 6.17
C VAL A 169 5.40 -5.97 6.91
N TYR A 170 6.50 -5.37 7.36
CA TYR A 170 6.47 -4.06 8.02
C TYR A 170 5.93 -2.96 7.11
N LEU A 171 6.38 -2.90 5.85
CA LEU A 171 5.92 -1.88 4.91
C LEU A 171 4.45 -2.10 4.49
N GLN A 172 4.03 -3.35 4.35
CA GLN A 172 2.67 -3.70 3.92
C GLN A 172 1.63 -3.50 5.02
N TYR A 173 1.98 -3.79 6.28
CA TYR A 173 1.02 -3.82 7.40
C TYR A 173 1.32 -2.79 8.49
N GLY A 174 2.44 -2.08 8.40
CA GLY A 174 2.94 -1.18 9.44
C GLY A 174 3.69 -1.91 10.54
N ALA A 175 3.99 -1.17 11.61
CA ALA A 175 4.67 -1.73 12.78
C ALA A 175 3.79 -2.74 13.52
N PRO A 176 4.35 -3.88 13.98
CA PRO A 176 3.63 -4.84 14.81
C PRO A 176 3.31 -4.22 16.19
N GLY A 177 2.24 -4.71 16.83
CA GLY A 177 1.84 -4.29 18.17
C GLY A 177 2.74 -4.90 19.26
N SER A 178 3.18 -6.14 19.09
CA SER A 178 4.23 -6.78 19.89
C SER A 178 5.15 -7.62 19.01
N VAL A 179 6.40 -7.75 19.46
CA VAL A 179 7.40 -8.64 18.88
C VAL A 179 7.96 -9.50 20.01
N THR A 180 7.80 -10.81 19.88
CA THR A 180 8.38 -11.80 20.79
C THR A 180 9.49 -12.54 20.05
N SER A 181 10.71 -12.44 20.55
CA SER A 181 11.91 -12.99 19.92
C SER A 181 12.45 -14.18 20.69
N GLY A 182 12.76 -15.26 19.98
CA GLY A 182 13.61 -16.34 20.48
C GLY A 182 15.04 -16.14 20.03
N VAL A 183 15.98 -16.20 20.98
CA VAL A 183 17.42 -16.22 20.67
C VAL A 183 17.88 -17.62 20.33
N TYR A 184 19.05 -17.72 19.68
CA TYR A 184 19.70 -19.02 19.51
C TYR A 184 20.07 -19.61 20.88
N ASP A 185 19.62 -20.83 21.14
CA ASP A 185 20.11 -21.69 22.21
C ASP A 185 20.42 -23.09 21.65
N ASN A 186 20.81 -24.04 22.50
CA ASN A 186 21.18 -25.39 22.05
C ASN A 186 20.07 -26.09 21.23
N ASP A 187 18.82 -25.62 21.32
CA ASP A 187 17.65 -26.30 20.77
C ASP A 187 16.83 -25.43 19.80
N THR A 188 17.03 -24.11 19.74
CA THR A 188 16.25 -23.19 18.89
C THR A 188 17.09 -22.30 17.99
N TYR A 189 16.71 -22.22 16.72
CA TYR A 189 17.18 -21.15 15.82
C TYR A 189 16.48 -19.83 16.15
N PRO A 190 17.10 -18.66 15.87
CA PRO A 190 16.47 -17.38 16.10
C PRO A 190 15.14 -17.23 15.34
N TYR A 191 14.12 -16.75 16.04
CA TYR A 191 12.80 -16.47 15.48
C TYR A 191 12.21 -15.19 16.03
N GLU A 192 11.25 -14.64 15.30
CA GLU A 192 10.42 -13.52 15.76
C GLU A 192 8.96 -13.81 15.48
N ILE A 193 8.12 -13.65 16.49
CA ILE A 193 6.67 -13.66 16.39
C ILE A 193 6.22 -12.22 16.44
N TRP A 194 5.64 -11.73 15.36
CA TRP A 194 5.06 -10.40 15.28
C TRP A 194 3.55 -10.51 15.42
N HIS A 195 2.98 -9.75 16.34
CA HIS A 195 1.55 -9.74 16.61
C HIS A 195 0.93 -8.39 16.28
N TYR A 196 -0.05 -8.42 15.39
CA TYR A 196 -0.88 -7.29 15.03
C TYR A 196 -2.27 -7.41 15.66
N TYR A 197 -2.49 -6.69 16.75
CA TYR A 197 -3.80 -6.63 17.42
C TYR A 197 -4.90 -6.08 16.48
N VAL A 198 -4.56 -5.07 15.69
CA VAL A 198 -5.43 -4.45 14.68
C VAL A 198 -4.60 -4.17 13.42
N MET A 199 -5.08 -4.64 12.27
CA MET A 199 -4.40 -4.52 10.98
C MET A 199 -5.44 -4.35 9.87
N GLY A 200 -5.72 -3.10 9.50
CA GLY A 200 -6.79 -2.78 8.56
C GLY A 200 -8.15 -3.32 9.03
N ASN A 201 -8.74 -4.23 8.25
CA ASN A 201 -10.00 -4.91 8.57
C ASN A 201 -9.82 -6.26 9.29
N GLN A 202 -8.60 -6.59 9.71
CA GLN A 202 -8.25 -7.81 10.41
C GLN A 202 -7.80 -7.50 11.84
N ARG A 203 -7.91 -8.49 12.72
CA ARG A 203 -7.50 -8.39 14.12
C ARG A 203 -6.79 -9.67 14.53
N ASN A 204 -5.93 -9.55 15.53
CA ASN A 204 -5.25 -10.67 16.17
C ASN A 204 -4.51 -11.56 15.15
N ARG A 205 -3.63 -10.94 14.35
CA ARG A 205 -2.83 -11.61 13.32
C ARG A 205 -1.41 -11.83 13.77
N LEU A 206 -0.87 -13.00 13.45
CA LEU A 206 0.49 -13.42 13.78
C LEU A 206 1.29 -13.66 12.52
N PHE A 207 2.57 -13.30 12.60
CA PHE A 207 3.58 -13.64 11.62
C PHE A 207 4.76 -14.25 12.36
N LEU A 208 5.24 -15.40 11.91
CA LEU A 208 6.40 -16.07 12.47
C LEU A 208 7.52 -16.05 11.44
N PHE A 209 8.62 -15.41 11.84
CA PHE A 209 9.85 -15.31 11.08
C PHE A 209 10.94 -16.18 11.68
N TYR A 210 11.79 -16.74 10.84
CA TYR A 210 12.80 -17.72 11.25
C TYR A 210 14.12 -17.50 10.49
N ASN A 211 15.25 -17.52 11.21
CA ASN A 211 16.58 -17.42 10.61
C ASN A 211 17.34 -18.74 10.73
N ARG A 212 17.54 -19.43 9.59
CA ARG A 212 18.29 -20.69 9.53
C ARG A 212 19.81 -20.51 9.53
N GLU A 213 20.29 -19.36 9.08
CA GLU A 213 21.71 -19.15 8.83
C GLU A 213 22.48 -18.85 10.11
N LEU A 214 21.78 -18.59 11.23
CA LEU A 214 22.30 -18.24 12.57
C LEU A 214 23.09 -16.93 12.62
N MET A 215 23.69 -16.53 11.51
CA MET A 215 24.36 -15.27 11.30
C MET A 215 23.50 -14.37 10.41
N GLY A 216 23.60 -13.05 10.60
CA GLY A 216 22.92 -12.07 9.75
C GLY A 216 21.46 -11.80 10.13
N LYS A 217 20.79 -11.07 9.23
CA LYS A 217 19.46 -10.47 9.44
C LYS A 217 18.38 -11.09 8.55
N ASP A 218 18.67 -12.15 7.81
CA ASP A 218 17.75 -12.75 6.84
C ASP A 218 16.79 -13.73 7.52
N TYR A 219 15.74 -13.20 8.15
CA TYR A 219 14.67 -14.01 8.69
C TYR A 219 13.61 -14.22 7.60
N LYS A 220 13.23 -15.47 7.38
CA LYS A 220 12.17 -15.84 6.44
C LYS A 220 10.83 -15.98 7.12
N LEU A 221 9.77 -15.48 6.48
CA LEU A 221 8.40 -15.68 6.92
C LEU A 221 8.02 -17.13 6.68
N ILE A 222 7.77 -17.87 7.76
CA ILE A 222 7.40 -19.29 7.70
C ILE A 222 5.93 -19.53 8.01
N TYR A 223 5.26 -18.58 8.66
CA TYR A 223 3.84 -18.67 8.94
C TYR A 223 3.18 -17.29 9.05
N SER A 224 1.98 -17.16 8.50
CA SER A 224 1.08 -16.03 8.73
C SER A 224 -0.38 -16.50 8.69
N ASP A 225 -1.22 -15.93 9.55
CA ASP A 225 -2.68 -16.10 9.52
C ASP A 225 -3.42 -14.89 8.94
N ALA A 226 -2.68 -13.90 8.43
CA ALA A 226 -3.23 -12.74 7.77
C ALA A 226 -3.91 -13.12 6.43
N LYS A 227 -5.12 -12.61 6.19
CA LYS A 227 -5.79 -12.80 4.89
C LYS A 227 -4.99 -12.08 3.81
N GLY A 228 -4.70 -12.76 2.71
CA GLY A 228 -3.90 -12.25 1.59
C GLY A 228 -2.46 -12.75 1.59
N GLU A 229 -1.96 -13.22 2.73
CA GLU A 229 -0.70 -13.97 2.79
C GLU A 229 -0.91 -15.41 2.33
N VAL A 230 0.19 -16.09 1.97
CA VAL A 230 0.16 -17.54 1.72
C VAL A 230 -0.19 -18.23 3.04
N TYR A 231 -1.46 -18.57 3.20
CA TYR A 231 -1.96 -19.25 4.39
C TYR A 231 -1.46 -20.70 4.41
N ILE A 232 -0.62 -21.01 5.39
CA ILE A 232 -0.20 -22.39 5.66
C ILE A 232 -0.96 -22.87 6.89
N SER A 233 -1.96 -23.73 6.65
CA SER A 233 -2.91 -24.19 7.66
C SER A 233 -2.30 -25.03 8.78
N ASN A 234 -1.11 -25.61 8.57
CA ASN A 234 -0.50 -26.55 9.50
C ASN A 234 0.86 -26.03 9.97
N ILE A 235 0.83 -25.11 10.94
CA ILE A 235 2.03 -24.58 11.60
C ILE A 235 2.85 -25.69 12.26
N ASP A 236 2.19 -26.73 12.78
CA ASP A 236 2.84 -27.90 13.37
C ASP A 236 3.67 -28.66 12.34
N MET A 237 3.18 -28.78 11.10
CA MET A 237 3.93 -29.37 9.99
C MET A 237 5.10 -28.49 9.56
N ILE A 238 4.94 -27.17 9.52
CA ILE A 238 6.04 -26.25 9.20
C ILE A 238 7.14 -26.36 10.24
N ILE A 239 6.77 -26.19 11.51
CA ILE A 239 7.69 -26.30 12.65
C ILE A 239 8.39 -27.67 12.55
N LYS A 240 7.65 -28.78 12.44
CA LYS A 240 8.20 -30.15 12.33
C LYS A 240 9.10 -30.37 11.10
N ASN A 241 8.85 -29.73 9.97
CA ASN A 241 9.66 -29.89 8.76
C ASN A 241 10.95 -29.06 8.79
N LEU A 242 11.01 -27.97 9.54
CA LEU A 242 12.26 -27.22 9.75
C LEU A 242 13.33 -28.07 10.46
N TYR A 243 12.94 -29.10 11.24
CA TYR A 243 13.84 -30.06 11.91
C TYR A 243 14.51 -31.09 11.00
N ARG A 244 13.93 -31.42 9.84
CA ARG A 244 14.40 -32.56 9.03
C ARG A 244 15.73 -32.30 8.28
N GLY A 245 16.36 -31.15 8.53
CA GLY A 245 17.54 -30.66 7.81
C GLY A 245 18.90 -31.20 8.24
N ARG A 246 19.07 -31.86 9.40
CA ARG A 246 20.24 -32.70 9.77
C ARG A 246 20.04 -33.40 11.14
N THR A 247 20.36 -34.70 11.16
CA THR A 247 20.73 -35.60 12.27
C THR A 247 20.06 -35.45 13.65
N LEU A 248 19.15 -36.40 13.92
CA LEU A 248 18.82 -37.06 15.20
C LEU A 248 19.39 -36.44 16.49
N LEU A 249 18.65 -35.52 17.11
CA LEU A 249 18.53 -35.47 18.57
C LEU A 249 17.07 -35.77 18.93
N PRO A 250 16.81 -36.72 19.83
CA PRO A 250 15.46 -37.14 20.19
C PRO A 250 14.84 -36.13 21.17
N ASP A 251 13.60 -35.76 20.87
CA ASP A 251 12.61 -35.16 21.77
C ASP A 251 12.88 -33.79 22.41
N ILE A 252 12.05 -32.83 21.96
CA ILE A 252 11.27 -31.92 22.81
C ILE A 252 12.04 -30.76 23.49
N ASP A 253 12.12 -29.63 22.79
CA ASP A 253 11.95 -28.29 23.41
C ASP A 253 11.46 -27.24 22.38
N TRP A 254 12.09 -27.16 21.20
CA TRP A 254 11.81 -26.07 20.23
C TRP A 254 10.33 -25.89 19.84
N SER A 255 9.62 -26.96 19.48
CA SER A 255 8.22 -26.84 19.05
C SER A 255 7.38 -26.40 20.23
N ASN A 256 7.67 -26.89 21.43
CA ASN A 256 6.96 -26.50 22.64
C ASN A 256 7.24 -25.05 23.01
N LYS A 257 8.47 -24.56 22.88
CA LYS A 257 8.84 -23.16 23.15
C LYS A 257 8.16 -22.18 22.19
N ILE A 258 8.21 -22.43 20.87
CA ILE A 258 7.46 -21.60 19.90
C ILE A 258 5.96 -21.70 20.17
N LYS A 259 5.44 -22.89 20.47
CA LYS A 259 4.02 -23.08 20.82
C LYS A 259 3.63 -22.33 22.08
N GLU A 260 4.50 -22.30 23.09
CA GLU A 260 4.28 -21.55 24.32
C GLU A 260 4.27 -20.05 24.06
N ASP A 261 5.23 -19.54 23.29
CA ASP A 261 5.28 -18.12 22.93
C ASP A 261 4.09 -17.72 22.04
N LEU A 262 3.68 -18.57 21.11
CA LEU A 262 2.44 -18.37 20.34
C LEU A 262 1.21 -18.34 21.26
N ARG A 263 1.14 -19.22 22.27
CA ARG A 263 0.05 -19.18 23.27
C ARG A 263 0.07 -17.90 24.10
N LYS A 264 1.25 -17.40 24.47
CA LYS A 264 1.42 -16.11 25.19
C LYS A 264 0.91 -14.95 24.34
N GLU A 265 1.10 -14.99 23.03
CA GLU A 265 0.54 -14.03 22.08
C GLU A 265 -0.95 -14.27 21.74
N GLY A 266 -1.61 -15.24 22.40
CA GLY A 266 -3.05 -15.48 22.26
C GLY A 266 -3.45 -16.41 21.11
N PHE A 267 -2.50 -17.14 20.51
CA PHE A 267 -2.81 -18.15 19.49
C PHE A 267 -3.55 -19.35 20.09
N ARG A 268 -4.62 -19.80 19.40
CA ARG A 268 -5.38 -21.00 19.76
C ARG A 268 -5.31 -22.00 18.61
N TYR A 269 -4.88 -23.23 18.92
CA TYR A 269 -4.79 -24.37 18.00
C TYR A 269 -6.17 -24.84 17.53
#